data_AF-A0A971IXM0-F1
#
_entry.id   AF-A0A971IXM0-F1
#
_cell.length_a   1.000
_cell.length_b   1.000
_cell.length_c   1.000
_cell.angle_alpha   90.00
_cell.angle_beta   90.00
_cell.angle_gamma   90.00
#
_symmetry.space_group_name_H-M   'P 1'
#
loop_
_entity.id
_entity.type
_entity.pdbx_description
1 polymer ?
#
loop_
_entity_poly.entity_id
_entity_poly.type
_entity_poly.pdbx_seq_one_letter_code
_entity_poly.pdbx_strand_id
1 'polypeptide(L)'
;MSQPKKLSPASRKGGFALTGPFRRAGAAARRISRFFASCLGWIAAWLRRSRVPVIVVSLIVLSYCFGYLNGIGTVGRIPAPVDTGVSGTDAGTAASPGAGLQAEEDAVGMTAEPETAEPMLPERVVRSAVAPIDGAVISGPDWVKDPVTGDWFYSYEVLMESTTSGTVRSALDGVVRSVTNEGGTWTVRVEHGDGSVISYGWLSEPDVGPGLTVASGQRIGLATETESGFRVSLNAVAGGEPCSATDLIF
;
A
#
# COMPACT_ATOMS: atom_id res chain seq x y z
N MET A 1 -31.14 70.04 -24.53
CA MET A 1 -31.39 68.58 -24.58
C MET A 1 -32.04 68.18 -23.27
N SER A 2 -33.37 68.18 -23.25
CA SER A 2 -34.18 68.02 -22.04
C SER A 2 -34.68 66.58 -21.93
N GLN A 3 -34.29 65.89 -20.86
CA GLN A 3 -34.71 64.52 -20.54
C GLN A 3 -36.15 64.54 -19.98
N PRO A 4 -37.12 63.80 -20.55
CA PRO A 4 -38.46 63.72 -20.00
C PRO A 4 -38.51 62.77 -18.80
N LYS A 5 -38.89 63.37 -17.66
CA LYS A 5 -39.29 62.73 -16.40
C LYS A 5 -40.45 61.75 -16.66
N LYS A 6 -40.24 60.44 -16.53
CA LYS A 6 -41.33 59.44 -16.58
C LYS A 6 -41.78 59.06 -15.18
N LEU A 7 -43.08 59.27 -14.96
CA LEU A 7 -43.87 59.06 -13.76
C LEU A 7 -44.10 57.57 -13.45
N SER A 8 -44.17 57.25 -12.16
CA SER A 8 -44.61 55.96 -11.62
C SER A 8 -46.13 55.79 -11.76
N PRO A 9 -46.64 54.61 -12.16
CA PRO A 9 -48.05 54.28 -11.99
C PRO A 9 -48.29 53.31 -10.81
N ALA A 10 -48.98 53.88 -9.81
CA ALA A 10 -50.09 53.35 -9.03
C ALA A 10 -50.27 51.82 -8.83
N SER A 11 -50.12 51.43 -7.57
CA SER A 11 -51.00 50.56 -6.77
C SER A 11 -52.28 50.05 -7.46
N ARG A 12 -52.34 48.74 -7.70
CA ARG A 12 -53.58 48.00 -7.93
C ARG A 12 -53.79 46.96 -6.82
N LYS A 13 -54.68 47.28 -5.89
CA LYS A 13 -55.30 46.34 -4.92
C LYS A 13 -56.34 45.49 -5.64
N GLY A 14 -56.44 44.22 -5.22
CA GLY A 14 -57.67 43.42 -5.33
C GLY A 14 -57.62 42.28 -6.35
N GLY A 15 -57.38 41.05 -5.86
CA GLY A 15 -57.47 39.83 -6.64
C GLY A 15 -57.50 38.61 -5.73
N PHE A 16 -58.70 38.24 -5.34
CA PHE A 16 -59.17 37.04 -4.62
C PHE A 16 -58.18 35.86 -4.52
N ALA A 17 -57.93 35.44 -3.27
CA ALA A 17 -57.28 34.19 -2.93
C ALA A 17 -58.25 33.01 -3.15
N LEU A 18 -57.92 32.14 -4.11
CA LEU A 18 -58.38 30.75 -4.14
C LEU A 18 -57.23 29.88 -3.64
N THR A 19 -57.25 29.60 -2.33
CA THR A 19 -56.35 28.66 -1.66
C THR A 19 -56.77 27.22 -1.99
N GLY A 20 -56.19 26.66 -3.04
CA GLY A 20 -56.29 25.22 -3.36
C GLY A 20 -55.01 24.47 -2.93
N PRO A 21 -55.10 23.32 -2.24
CA PRO A 21 -53.95 22.60 -1.70
C PRO A 21 -53.26 21.66 -2.70
N PHE A 22 -53.21 21.99 -4.00
CA PHE A 22 -52.70 21.09 -5.06
C PHE A 22 -51.50 21.60 -5.86
N ARG A 23 -50.73 22.56 -5.33
CA ARG A 23 -49.53 23.10 -6.02
C ARG A 23 -48.17 22.82 -5.35
N ARG A 24 -48.10 21.87 -4.41
CA ARG A 24 -46.85 21.46 -3.75
C ARG A 24 -46.25 20.13 -4.20
N ALA A 25 -46.64 19.59 -5.36
CA ALA A 25 -46.06 18.33 -5.89
C ALA A 25 -45.10 18.51 -7.10
N GLY A 26 -44.92 19.72 -7.65
CA GLY A 26 -44.17 19.93 -8.91
C GLY A 26 -42.72 20.43 -8.80
N ALA A 27 -42.24 20.75 -7.59
CA ALA A 27 -40.90 21.32 -7.38
C ALA A 27 -39.87 20.31 -6.82
N ALA A 28 -40.33 19.30 -6.08
CA ALA A 28 -39.45 18.24 -5.54
C ALA A 28 -38.99 17.24 -6.61
N ALA A 29 -39.83 16.97 -7.62
CA ALA A 29 -39.53 16.01 -8.68
C ALA A 29 -38.39 16.45 -9.63
N ARG A 30 -38.08 17.76 -9.71
CA ARG A 30 -37.04 18.30 -10.61
C ARG A 30 -35.63 18.36 -10.02
N ARG A 31 -35.47 18.15 -8.70
CA ARG A 31 -34.14 18.02 -8.06
C ARG A 31 -33.64 16.58 -8.07
N ILE A 32 -34.54 15.61 -7.94
CA ILE A 32 -34.20 14.17 -7.96
C ILE A 32 -33.77 13.74 -9.37
N SER A 33 -34.40 14.28 -10.44
CA SER A 33 -34.05 13.89 -11.81
C SER A 33 -32.64 14.33 -12.25
N ARG A 34 -32.09 15.41 -11.68
CA ARG A 34 -30.71 15.84 -11.98
C ARG A 34 -29.68 14.92 -11.32
N PHE A 35 -29.96 14.44 -10.10
CA PHE A 35 -29.10 13.46 -9.42
C PHE A 35 -29.05 12.12 -10.16
N PHE A 36 -30.19 11.62 -10.64
CA PHE A 36 -30.22 10.37 -11.42
C PHE A 36 -29.57 10.51 -12.81
N ALA A 37 -29.71 11.65 -13.49
CA ALA A 37 -29.04 11.89 -14.76
C ALA A 37 -27.50 11.94 -14.63
N SER A 38 -26.98 12.51 -13.54
CA SER A 38 -25.54 12.50 -13.22
C SER A 38 -25.05 11.09 -12.87
N CYS A 39 -25.84 10.32 -12.11
CA CYS A 39 -25.48 8.96 -11.71
C CYS A 39 -25.47 7.99 -12.91
N LEU A 40 -26.44 8.08 -13.82
CA LEU A 40 -26.46 7.25 -15.04
C LEU A 40 -25.32 7.60 -16.01
N GLY A 41 -24.92 8.86 -16.10
CA GLY A 41 -23.77 9.27 -16.93
C GLY A 41 -22.45 8.68 -16.42
N TRP A 42 -22.25 8.68 -15.11
CA TRP A 42 -21.07 8.08 -14.48
C TRP A 42 -21.05 6.56 -14.61
N ILE A 43 -22.20 5.88 -14.43
CA ILE A 43 -22.33 4.44 -14.63
C ILE A 43 -22.08 4.05 -16.10
N ALA A 44 -22.54 4.84 -17.08
CA ALA A 44 -22.29 4.58 -18.50
C ALA A 44 -20.81 4.79 -18.89
N ALA A 45 -20.12 5.76 -18.28
CA ALA A 45 -18.68 5.99 -18.47
C ALA A 45 -17.85 4.87 -17.81
N TRP A 46 -18.25 4.44 -16.61
CA TRP A 46 -17.66 3.30 -15.91
C TRP A 46 -17.85 2.00 -16.71
N LEU A 47 -19.06 1.75 -17.24
CA LEU A 47 -19.33 0.61 -18.11
C LEU A 47 -18.55 0.62 -19.43
N ARG A 48 -18.24 1.81 -20.01
CA ARG A 48 -17.34 1.90 -21.18
C ARG A 48 -15.89 1.60 -20.81
N ARG A 49 -15.43 2.02 -19.63
CA ARG A 49 -14.07 1.76 -19.12
C ARG A 49 -13.88 0.30 -18.71
N SER A 50 -14.94 -0.37 -18.25
CA SER A 50 -14.94 -1.79 -17.85
C SER A 50 -15.07 -2.78 -19.02
N ARG A 51 -15.42 -2.34 -20.24
CA ARG A 51 -15.52 -3.26 -21.40
C ARG A 51 -14.16 -3.77 -21.87
N VAL A 52 -13.10 -2.95 -21.78
CA VAL A 52 -11.75 -3.37 -22.18
C VAL A 52 -11.21 -4.50 -21.29
N PRO A 53 -11.21 -4.39 -19.94
CA PRO A 53 -10.69 -5.48 -19.10
C PRO A 53 -11.54 -6.76 -19.20
N VAL A 54 -12.86 -6.67 -19.34
CA VAL A 54 -13.71 -7.87 -19.50
C VAL A 54 -13.42 -8.58 -20.83
N ILE A 55 -13.26 -7.84 -21.94
CA ILE A 55 -12.90 -8.44 -23.23
C ILE A 55 -11.52 -9.10 -23.17
N VAL A 56 -10.53 -8.44 -22.56
CA VAL A 56 -9.16 -8.98 -22.42
C VAL A 56 -9.16 -10.26 -21.57
N VAL A 57 -9.83 -10.25 -20.42
CA VAL A 57 -9.95 -11.45 -19.56
C VAL A 57 -10.69 -12.57 -20.29
N SER A 58 -11.79 -12.27 -21.00
CA SER A 58 -12.50 -13.27 -21.80
C SER A 58 -11.63 -13.86 -22.91
N LEU A 59 -10.80 -13.06 -23.59
CA LEU A 59 -9.88 -13.56 -24.62
C LEU A 59 -8.78 -14.44 -24.03
N ILE A 60 -8.25 -14.10 -22.85
CA ILE A 60 -7.25 -14.92 -22.14
C ILE A 60 -7.87 -16.28 -21.76
N VAL A 61 -9.06 -16.28 -21.16
CA VAL A 61 -9.76 -17.51 -20.77
C VAL A 61 -10.11 -18.34 -22.01
N LEU A 62 -10.56 -17.72 -23.10
CA LEU A 62 -10.88 -18.43 -24.34
C LEU A 62 -9.64 -19.05 -24.97
N SER A 63 -8.50 -18.34 -24.98
CA SER A 63 -7.21 -18.85 -25.45
C SER A 63 -6.75 -20.05 -24.61
N TYR A 64 -6.89 -19.97 -23.29
CA TYR A 64 -6.55 -21.08 -22.39
C TYR A 64 -7.44 -22.30 -22.62
N CYS A 65 -8.77 -22.10 -22.75
CA CYS A 65 -9.71 -23.17 -23.09
C CYS A 65 -9.40 -23.80 -24.47
N PHE A 66 -9.02 -22.99 -25.46
CA PHE A 66 -8.68 -23.50 -26.78
C PHE A 66 -7.36 -24.31 -26.76
N GLY A 67 -6.36 -23.86 -25.99
CA GLY A 67 -5.15 -24.63 -25.73
C GLY A 67 -5.44 -25.95 -25.01
N TYR A 68 -6.31 -25.92 -24.00
CA TYR A 68 -6.70 -27.10 -23.23
C TYR A 68 -7.44 -28.14 -24.08
N LEU A 69 -8.38 -27.70 -24.93
CA LEU A 69 -9.12 -28.62 -25.81
C LEU A 69 -8.22 -29.25 -26.90
N ASN A 70 -7.25 -28.51 -27.42
CA ASN A 70 -6.30 -29.05 -28.42
C ASN A 70 -5.19 -29.90 -27.79
N GLY A 71 -4.84 -29.66 -26.52
CA GLY A 71 -3.80 -30.39 -25.79
C GLY A 71 -4.18 -31.82 -25.39
N ILE A 72 -5.47 -32.15 -25.35
CA ILE A 72 -5.96 -33.50 -24.99
C ILE A 72 -5.60 -34.56 -26.06
N GLY A 73 -5.25 -34.14 -27.29
CA GLY A 73 -4.89 -35.07 -28.38
C GLY A 73 -3.46 -35.61 -28.38
N THR A 74 -2.55 -35.08 -27.55
CA THR A 74 -1.10 -35.40 -27.63
C THR A 74 -0.53 -36.18 -26.45
N VAL A 75 -1.34 -36.53 -25.43
CA VAL A 75 -0.90 -37.41 -24.34
C VAL A 75 -1.02 -38.88 -24.77
N GLY A 76 -0.20 -39.26 -25.74
CA GLY A 76 -0.18 -40.57 -26.36
C GLY A 76 1.23 -41.05 -26.66
N ARG A 77 2.03 -41.28 -25.62
CA ARG A 77 3.06 -42.34 -25.54
C ARG A 77 3.79 -42.25 -24.20
N ILE A 78 3.52 -43.21 -23.32
CA ILE A 78 4.38 -43.54 -22.19
C ILE A 78 5.56 -44.34 -22.78
N PRO A 79 6.81 -43.84 -22.76
CA PRO A 79 7.96 -44.70 -23.01
C PRO A 79 8.11 -45.71 -21.86
N ALA A 80 8.40 -46.96 -22.22
CA ALA A 80 8.55 -48.08 -21.30
C ALA A 80 9.61 -47.83 -20.19
N PRO A 81 9.44 -48.45 -19.00
CA PRO A 81 10.35 -48.27 -17.88
C PRO A 81 11.75 -48.83 -18.19
N VAL A 82 12.77 -48.00 -17.99
CA VAL A 82 14.17 -48.43 -17.99
C VAL A 82 14.51 -48.86 -16.57
N ASP A 83 14.65 -50.17 -16.37
CA ASP A 83 15.18 -50.76 -15.16
C ASP A 83 16.65 -50.34 -14.98
N THR A 84 16.91 -49.54 -13.95
CA THR A 84 18.27 -49.30 -13.44
C THR A 84 18.30 -49.74 -11.98
N GLY A 85 18.62 -51.02 -11.78
CA GLY A 85 19.01 -51.55 -10.48
C GLY A 85 20.51 -51.46 -10.30
N VAL A 86 20.96 -50.76 -9.25
CA VAL A 86 22.26 -50.93 -8.56
C VAL A 86 22.02 -50.42 -7.12
N SER A 87 21.87 -51.32 -6.14
CA SER A 87 22.84 -51.58 -5.04
C SER A 87 23.39 -50.31 -4.40
N GLY A 88 23.17 -49.99 -3.12
CA GLY A 88 23.17 -50.85 -1.94
C GLY A 88 24.26 -50.32 -1.00
N THR A 89 23.98 -50.26 0.31
CA THR A 89 24.95 -50.12 1.43
C THR A 89 25.71 -48.77 1.52
N ASP A 90 25.87 -48.06 2.63
CA ASP A 90 26.04 -48.48 4.03
C ASP A 90 25.56 -47.45 5.04
N ALA A 91 25.20 -47.98 6.21
CA ALA A 91 24.95 -47.28 7.46
C ALA A 91 26.28 -46.96 8.19
N GLY A 92 26.37 -45.77 8.78
CA GLY A 92 27.28 -45.44 9.89
C GLY A 92 26.63 -44.26 10.63
N THR A 93 26.03 -44.41 11.81
CA THR A 93 26.60 -44.80 13.13
C THR A 93 27.88 -44.05 13.46
N ALA A 94 27.75 -42.94 14.19
CA ALA A 94 28.45 -42.70 15.45
C ALA A 94 27.89 -41.47 16.15
N ALA A 95 27.24 -41.71 17.29
CA ALA A 95 26.97 -40.72 18.31
C ALA A 95 28.24 -40.43 19.11
N SER A 96 28.41 -39.20 19.60
CA SER A 96 29.27 -38.92 20.75
C SER A 96 28.70 -37.75 21.57
N PRO A 97 28.23 -37.99 22.80
CA PRO A 97 27.91 -36.96 23.77
C PRO A 97 29.03 -36.85 24.81
N GLY A 98 29.73 -35.71 24.83
CA GLY A 98 30.72 -35.38 25.86
C GLY A 98 30.12 -34.44 26.89
N ALA A 99 29.58 -35.01 27.96
CA ALA A 99 29.29 -34.30 29.20
C ALA A 99 30.56 -34.27 30.06
N GLY A 100 31.00 -33.07 30.47
CA GLY A 100 32.04 -32.85 31.46
C GLY A 100 31.55 -31.84 32.48
N LEU A 101 31.22 -32.34 33.66
CA LEU A 101 30.94 -31.60 34.90
C LEU A 101 32.22 -31.55 35.75
N GLN A 102 32.20 -30.63 36.74
CA GLN A 102 33.09 -30.47 37.92
C GLN A 102 34.24 -29.47 37.73
N ALA A 103 34.62 -28.63 38.68
CA ALA A 103 34.09 -28.23 40.00
C ALA A 103 34.98 -27.08 40.54
N GLU A 104 34.48 -26.40 41.58
CA GLU A 104 35.18 -25.70 42.67
C GLU A 104 36.16 -24.56 42.32
N GLU A 105 35.84 -23.32 42.68
CA GLU A 105 35.94 -22.71 44.03
C GLU A 105 37.35 -22.14 44.25
N ASP A 106 37.48 -20.83 44.08
CA ASP A 106 38.48 -20.08 44.82
C ASP A 106 37.96 -18.67 45.13
N ALA A 107 37.80 -18.44 46.43
CA ALA A 107 37.39 -17.20 47.04
C ALA A 107 38.61 -16.28 47.17
N VAL A 108 38.56 -15.09 46.55
CA VAL A 108 39.39 -13.97 46.96
C VAL A 108 38.51 -12.73 47.03
N GLY A 109 38.24 -12.30 48.26
CA GLY A 109 37.60 -11.04 48.54
C GLY A 109 38.46 -9.89 48.04
N MET A 110 37.95 -9.17 47.05
CA MET A 110 38.42 -7.84 46.70
C MET A 110 37.27 -6.88 46.98
N THR A 111 37.49 -5.97 47.92
CA THR A 111 36.59 -4.87 48.27
C THR A 111 36.34 -4.03 47.02
N ALA A 112 35.23 -4.29 46.33
CA ALA A 112 34.77 -3.50 45.21
C ALA A 112 34.09 -2.24 45.72
N GLU A 113 34.78 -1.13 45.53
CA GLU A 113 34.23 0.21 45.45
C GLU A 113 32.97 0.18 44.55
N PRO A 114 31.87 0.87 44.90
CA PRO A 114 30.65 0.85 44.09
C PRO A 114 30.92 1.55 42.75
N GLU A 115 31.38 0.75 41.78
CA GLU A 115 31.42 1.09 40.37
C GLU A 115 29.99 1.47 39.99
N THR A 116 29.80 2.77 39.82
CA THR A 116 28.56 3.35 39.32
C THR A 116 28.38 2.75 37.94
N ALA A 117 27.56 1.71 37.84
CA ALA A 117 27.21 1.07 36.60
C ALA A 117 26.61 2.15 35.69
N GLU A 118 27.43 2.66 34.78
CA GLU A 118 26.95 3.52 33.72
C GLU A 118 25.83 2.74 33.01
N PRO A 119 24.63 3.32 32.86
CA PRO A 119 23.55 2.64 32.19
C PRO A 119 24.03 2.30 30.78
N MET A 120 24.31 1.02 30.53
CA MET A 120 24.61 0.51 29.21
C MET A 120 23.41 0.85 28.34
N LEU A 121 23.53 1.93 27.57
CA LEU A 121 22.54 2.29 26.57
C LEU A 121 22.38 1.07 25.65
N PRO A 122 21.15 0.64 25.36
CA PRO A 122 20.92 -0.51 24.50
C PRO A 122 21.68 -0.29 23.21
N GLU A 123 22.55 -1.25 22.87
CA GLU A 123 23.38 -1.21 21.68
C GLU A 123 22.45 -1.15 20.46
N ARG A 124 22.34 0.04 19.85
CA ARG A 124 21.49 0.26 18.68
C ARG A 124 22.10 -0.53 17.54
N VAL A 125 21.51 -1.68 17.22
CA VAL A 125 21.91 -2.49 16.07
C VAL A 125 21.82 -1.62 14.82
N VAL A 126 22.98 -1.20 14.30
CA VAL A 126 23.07 -0.36 13.11
C VAL A 126 22.65 -1.20 11.92
N ARG A 127 21.44 -0.97 11.42
CA ARG A 127 20.95 -1.60 10.19
C ARG A 127 21.51 -0.85 8.98
N SER A 128 21.94 -1.61 7.97
CA SER A 128 22.29 -1.03 6.67
C SER A 128 21.01 -0.72 5.91
N ALA A 129 20.45 0.46 6.16
CA ALA A 129 19.29 0.96 5.45
C ALA A 129 19.68 1.54 4.09
N VAL A 130 18.82 1.34 3.09
CA VAL A 130 18.96 1.93 1.74
C VAL A 130 17.79 2.88 1.50
N ALA A 131 18.06 4.02 0.84
CA ALA A 131 17.00 4.94 0.47
C ALA A 131 15.99 4.25 -0.48
N PRO A 132 14.66 4.28 -0.17
CA PRO A 132 13.63 3.61 -0.97
C PRO A 132 13.58 4.07 -2.43
N ILE A 133 13.91 5.33 -2.70
CA ILE A 133 13.96 5.92 -4.03
C ILE A 133 15.19 6.82 -4.13
N ASP A 134 15.74 6.98 -5.33
CA ASP A 134 16.89 7.88 -5.62
C ASP A 134 16.46 9.35 -5.65
N GLY A 135 15.92 9.84 -4.53
CA GLY A 135 15.24 11.12 -4.45
C GLY A 135 15.37 11.79 -3.08
N ALA A 136 14.74 12.95 -2.95
CA ALA A 136 14.72 13.71 -1.71
C ALA A 136 13.39 13.52 -0.96
N VAL A 137 13.45 13.67 0.36
CA VAL A 137 12.24 13.83 1.19
C VAL A 137 11.66 15.22 0.89
N ILE A 138 10.45 15.27 0.36
CA ILE A 138 9.74 16.52 0.04
C ILE A 138 8.70 16.90 1.09
N SER A 139 8.24 15.92 1.88
CA SER A 139 7.38 16.12 3.05
C SER A 139 7.73 15.08 4.11
N GLY A 140 7.75 15.50 5.36
CA GLY A 140 7.97 14.62 6.51
C GLY A 140 6.80 14.65 7.49
N PRO A 141 6.97 14.08 8.69
CA PRO A 141 5.95 14.07 9.73
C PRO A 141 5.56 15.49 10.15
N ASP A 142 4.26 15.79 10.11
CA ASP A 142 3.76 17.12 10.45
C ASP A 142 2.29 17.07 10.91
N TRP A 143 1.84 18.15 11.54
CA TRP A 143 0.43 18.39 11.81
C TRP A 143 -0.28 18.71 10.50
N VAL A 144 -1.25 17.87 10.13
CA VAL A 144 -2.06 18.03 8.92
C VAL A 144 -3.51 18.23 9.32
N LYS A 145 -4.20 19.11 8.57
CA LYS A 145 -5.63 19.33 8.74
C LYS A 145 -6.42 18.37 7.86
N ASP A 146 -7.26 17.55 8.47
CA ASP A 146 -8.17 16.66 7.75
C ASP A 146 -9.14 17.51 6.89
N PRO A 147 -9.22 17.27 5.56
CA PRO A 147 -10.06 18.08 4.67
C PRO A 147 -11.57 17.83 4.85
N VAL A 148 -11.96 16.69 5.42
CA VAL A 148 -13.35 16.29 5.62
C VAL A 148 -13.87 16.81 6.96
N THR A 149 -13.15 16.56 8.05
CA THR A 149 -13.58 16.96 9.40
C THR A 149 -13.12 18.39 9.76
N GLY A 150 -11.99 18.83 9.21
CA GLY A 150 -11.34 20.08 9.58
C GLY A 150 -10.48 19.98 10.85
N ASP A 151 -10.36 18.79 11.45
CA ASP A 151 -9.56 18.58 12.65
C ASP A 151 -8.08 18.42 12.30
N TRP A 152 -7.20 18.79 13.25
CA TRP A 152 -5.77 18.58 13.12
C TRP A 152 -5.38 17.21 13.65
N PHE A 153 -4.58 16.48 12.90
CA PHE A 153 -3.95 15.24 13.34
C PHE A 153 -2.47 15.24 12.97
N TYR A 154 -1.67 14.50 13.74
CA TYR A 154 -0.25 14.35 13.43
C TYR A 154 -0.08 13.21 12.42
N SER A 155 0.43 13.53 11.24
CA SER A 155 0.74 12.56 10.19
C SER A 155 2.19 12.12 10.31
N TYR A 156 2.43 10.81 10.26
CA TYR A 156 3.77 10.22 10.19
C TYR A 156 4.19 9.89 8.74
N GLU A 157 3.36 10.28 7.77
CA GLU A 157 3.63 10.01 6.36
C GLU A 157 4.86 10.80 5.89
N VAL A 158 5.80 10.08 5.29
CA VAL A 158 6.98 10.66 4.65
C VAL A 158 6.79 10.54 3.15
N LEU A 159 6.91 11.66 2.44
CA LEU A 159 6.78 11.72 1.00
C LEU A 159 8.14 11.94 0.39
N MET A 160 8.55 11.04 -0.51
CA MET A 160 9.80 11.16 -1.25
C MET A 160 9.52 11.35 -2.74
N GLU A 161 10.37 12.13 -3.39
CA GLU A 161 10.29 12.41 -4.82
C GLU A 161 11.64 12.28 -5.51
N SER A 162 11.63 11.65 -6.68
CA SER A 162 12.78 11.45 -7.55
C SER A 162 12.46 11.93 -8.96
N THR A 163 13.37 12.68 -9.57
CA THR A 163 13.22 13.17 -10.95
C THR A 163 13.85 12.24 -11.98
N THR A 164 14.62 11.24 -11.53
CA THR A 164 15.49 10.42 -12.40
C THR A 164 15.00 8.98 -12.55
N SER A 165 14.33 8.44 -11.52
CA SER A 165 13.90 7.04 -11.49
C SER A 165 12.68 6.86 -10.60
N GLY A 166 11.69 6.12 -11.11
CA GLY A 166 10.55 5.64 -10.34
C GLY A 166 10.77 4.30 -9.66
N THR A 167 11.99 3.75 -9.69
CA THR A 167 12.26 2.46 -9.04
C THR A 167 12.19 2.61 -7.53
N VAL A 168 11.29 1.85 -6.90
CA VAL A 168 11.18 1.77 -5.43
C VAL A 168 11.83 0.50 -4.94
N ARG A 169 12.66 0.63 -3.91
CA ARG A 169 13.43 -0.44 -3.28
C ARG A 169 13.01 -0.63 -1.82
N SER A 170 13.18 -1.84 -1.31
CA SER A 170 13.02 -2.10 0.12
C SER A 170 14.13 -1.38 0.89
N ALA A 171 13.77 -0.63 1.93
CA ALA A 171 14.72 0.10 2.74
C ALA A 171 15.58 -0.82 3.62
N LEU A 172 15.00 -1.96 4.01
CA LEU A 172 15.54 -2.93 4.95
C LEU A 172 15.18 -4.35 4.48
N ASP A 173 15.91 -5.34 4.99
CA ASP A 173 15.57 -6.76 4.79
C ASP A 173 14.23 -7.07 5.46
N GLY A 174 13.37 -7.87 4.83
CA GLY A 174 12.07 -8.20 5.43
C GLY A 174 11.21 -9.16 4.63
N VAL A 175 9.98 -9.34 5.06
CA VAL A 175 8.97 -10.18 4.40
C VAL A 175 7.76 -9.34 4.04
N VAL A 176 7.33 -9.43 2.79
CA VAL A 176 6.13 -8.73 2.30
C VAL A 176 4.90 -9.31 2.99
N ARG A 177 4.20 -8.49 3.78
CA ARG A 177 2.98 -8.89 4.49
C ARG A 177 1.74 -8.78 3.62
N SER A 178 1.64 -7.71 2.84
CA SER A 178 0.46 -7.47 2.00
C SER A 178 0.79 -6.55 0.83
N VAL A 179 0.04 -6.73 -0.24
CA VAL A 179 0.04 -5.84 -1.40
C VAL A 179 -1.42 -5.48 -1.69
N THR A 180 -1.78 -4.21 -1.55
CA THR A 180 -3.15 -3.73 -1.71
C THR A 180 -3.24 -2.71 -2.83
N ASN A 181 -4.37 -2.68 -3.53
CA ASN A 181 -4.68 -1.64 -4.51
C ASN A 181 -5.89 -0.83 -4.03
N GLU A 182 -5.70 0.47 -3.86
CA GLU A 182 -6.75 1.40 -3.47
C GLU A 182 -6.74 2.59 -4.43
N GLY A 183 -7.89 2.85 -5.06
CA GLY A 183 -8.03 3.97 -5.99
C GLY A 183 -7.11 3.92 -7.22
N GLY A 184 -6.57 2.75 -7.58
CA GLY A 184 -5.61 2.60 -8.67
C GLY A 184 -4.15 2.81 -8.27
N THR A 185 -3.88 3.04 -6.99
CA THR A 185 -2.52 3.07 -6.43
C THR A 185 -2.25 1.83 -5.60
N TRP A 186 -1.03 1.33 -5.66
CA TRP A 186 -0.59 0.15 -4.92
C TRP A 186 0.13 0.55 -3.63
N THR A 187 -0.07 -0.26 -2.60
CA THR A 187 0.66 -0.18 -1.34
C THR A 187 1.26 -1.54 -1.01
N VAL A 188 2.58 -1.58 -0.80
CA VAL A 188 3.31 -2.78 -0.37
C VAL A 188 3.69 -2.61 1.09
N ARG A 189 3.38 -3.59 1.95
CA ARG A 189 3.80 -3.60 3.37
C ARG A 189 4.87 -4.65 3.59
N VAL A 190 6.00 -4.27 4.18
CA VAL A 190 7.13 -5.16 4.49
C VAL A 190 7.38 -5.15 5.99
N GLU A 191 7.49 -6.33 6.59
CA GLU A 191 7.87 -6.50 8.00
C GLU A 191 9.35 -6.88 8.12
N HIS A 192 10.06 -6.23 9.04
CA HIS A 192 11.54 -6.30 9.13
C HIS A 192 12.05 -7.11 10.34
N GLY A 193 11.21 -7.98 10.91
CA GLY A 193 11.59 -9.01 11.90
C GLY A 193 11.59 -8.58 13.37
N ASP A 194 11.61 -7.28 13.66
CA ASP A 194 11.51 -6.68 15.01
C ASP A 194 10.09 -6.15 15.33
N GLY A 195 9.11 -6.58 14.56
CA GLY A 195 7.76 -6.02 14.61
C GLY A 195 7.65 -4.62 13.99
N SER A 196 8.71 -4.09 13.36
CA SER A 196 8.59 -2.91 12.52
C SER A 196 8.04 -3.27 11.14
N VAL A 197 7.17 -2.41 10.63
CA VAL A 197 6.52 -2.54 9.33
C VAL A 197 6.65 -1.23 8.58
N ILE A 198 7.18 -1.27 7.36
CA ILE A 198 7.22 -0.14 6.45
C ILE A 198 6.19 -0.38 5.33
N SER A 199 5.32 0.59 5.12
CA SER A 199 4.35 0.64 4.03
C SER A 199 4.85 1.58 2.94
N TYR A 200 5.02 1.06 1.73
CA TYR A 200 5.41 1.77 0.52
C TYR A 200 4.15 2.01 -0.30
N GLY A 201 3.59 3.22 -0.20
CA GLY A 201 2.37 3.64 -0.89
C GLY A 201 2.65 4.46 -2.15
N TRP A 202 1.57 4.74 -2.87
CA TRP A 202 1.59 5.48 -4.14
C TRP A 202 2.46 4.80 -5.20
N LEU A 203 2.42 3.47 -5.25
CA LEU A 203 3.07 2.70 -6.29
C LEU A 203 2.14 2.58 -7.51
N SER A 204 2.70 2.72 -8.71
CA SER A 204 2.00 2.47 -9.97
C SER A 204 1.90 0.97 -10.26
N GLU A 205 2.92 0.21 -9.86
CA GLU A 205 2.99 -1.24 -10.04
C GLU A 205 3.84 -1.88 -8.93
N PRO A 206 3.39 -2.99 -8.30
CA PRO A 206 4.21 -3.79 -7.39
C PRO A 206 4.95 -4.91 -8.15
N ASP A 207 6.23 -5.09 -7.85
CA ASP A 207 7.05 -6.18 -8.41
C ASP A 207 7.11 -7.41 -7.47
N VAL A 208 6.47 -7.32 -6.30
CA VAL A 208 6.51 -8.32 -5.23
C VAL A 208 5.10 -8.74 -4.80
N GLY A 209 5.01 -9.91 -4.17
CA GLY A 209 3.75 -10.47 -3.64
C GLY A 209 3.85 -10.81 -2.15
N PRO A 210 2.71 -10.99 -1.46
CA PRO A 210 2.68 -11.41 -0.05
C PRO A 210 3.45 -12.71 0.20
N GLY A 211 4.17 -12.77 1.31
CA GLY A 211 5.00 -13.90 1.72
C GLY A 211 6.41 -13.91 1.12
N LEU A 212 6.72 -13.02 0.18
CA LEU A 212 8.05 -12.93 -0.41
C LEU A 212 9.06 -12.28 0.55
N THR A 213 10.23 -12.87 0.72
CA THR A 213 11.37 -12.25 1.39
C THR A 213 12.06 -11.26 0.45
N VAL A 214 12.35 -10.07 0.93
CA VAL A 214 13.05 -9.01 0.21
C VAL A 214 14.32 -8.61 0.94
N ALA A 215 15.38 -8.37 0.18
CA ALA A 215 16.62 -7.79 0.70
C ALA A 215 16.57 -6.26 0.66
N SER A 216 17.36 -5.61 1.52
CA SER A 216 17.63 -4.18 1.49
C SER A 216 18.19 -3.79 0.12
N GLY A 217 17.63 -2.73 -0.48
CA GLY A 217 17.94 -2.30 -1.84
C GLY A 217 17.29 -3.14 -2.95
N GLN A 218 16.59 -4.25 -2.65
CA GLN A 218 15.86 -4.99 -3.66
C GLN A 218 14.69 -4.16 -4.18
N ARG A 219 14.52 -4.12 -5.51
CA ARG A 219 13.38 -3.48 -6.15
C ARG A 219 12.07 -4.17 -5.75
N ILE A 220 11.08 -3.38 -5.31
CA ILE A 220 9.76 -3.83 -4.87
C ILE A 220 8.60 -3.29 -5.71
N GLY A 221 8.86 -2.30 -6.57
CA GLY A 221 7.84 -1.73 -7.45
C GLY A 221 8.29 -0.47 -8.16
N LEU A 222 7.32 0.17 -8.80
CA LEU A 222 7.45 1.48 -9.43
C LEU A 222 6.58 2.51 -8.69
N ALA A 223 7.15 3.67 -8.42
CA ALA A 223 6.47 4.84 -7.88
C ALA A 223 5.47 5.40 -8.90
N THR A 224 4.50 6.17 -8.41
CA THR A 224 3.54 6.88 -9.27
C THR A 224 4.24 8.08 -9.91
N GLU A 225 4.09 8.20 -11.23
CA GLU A 225 4.56 9.36 -11.98
C GLU A 225 3.61 10.56 -11.75
N THR A 226 4.21 11.72 -11.52
CA THR A 226 3.55 13.01 -11.30
C THR A 226 4.18 14.05 -12.23
N GLU A 227 3.63 15.26 -12.28
CA GLU A 227 4.18 16.33 -13.12
C GLU A 227 5.64 16.71 -12.76
N SER A 228 6.05 16.54 -11.49
CA SER A 228 7.38 16.89 -11.01
C SER A 228 8.37 15.72 -10.98
N GLY A 229 7.91 14.48 -11.18
CA GLY A 229 8.73 13.28 -11.12
C GLY A 229 7.99 12.08 -10.54
N PHE A 230 8.73 11.15 -9.95
CA PHE A 230 8.20 9.93 -9.34
C PHE A 230 8.08 10.08 -7.84
N ARG A 231 6.92 9.72 -7.30
CA ARG A 231 6.61 9.94 -5.89
C ARG A 231 6.18 8.67 -5.19
N VAL A 232 6.69 8.48 -3.98
CA VAL A 232 6.38 7.36 -3.09
C VAL A 232 6.03 7.90 -1.71
N SER A 233 4.98 7.35 -1.09
CA SER A 233 4.67 7.61 0.31
C SER A 233 5.18 6.48 1.19
N LEU A 234 5.69 6.84 2.36
CA LEU A 234 6.22 5.92 3.34
C LEU A 234 5.48 6.12 4.65
N ASN A 235 4.99 5.03 5.23
CA ASN A 235 4.43 5.02 6.57
C ASN A 235 5.09 3.89 7.35
N ALA A 236 5.43 4.13 8.60
CA ALA A 236 6.08 3.13 9.45
C ALA A 236 5.31 2.88 10.73
N VAL A 237 5.39 1.64 11.20
CA VAL A 237 4.89 1.21 12.51
C VAL A 237 6.03 0.46 13.18
N ALA A 238 6.33 0.78 14.45
CA ALA A 238 7.33 0.09 15.26
C ALA A 238 6.70 -0.28 16.60
N GLY A 239 6.78 -1.56 16.99
CA GLY A 239 6.15 -2.02 18.24
C GLY A 239 4.62 -1.87 18.28
N GLY A 240 3.97 -1.73 17.12
CA GLY A 240 2.53 -1.46 17.00
C GLY A 240 2.14 0.02 17.04
N GLU A 241 3.08 0.93 17.24
CA GLU A 241 2.83 2.37 17.23
C GLU A 241 3.30 3.02 15.92
N PRO A 242 2.53 3.97 15.35
CA PRO A 242 2.94 4.70 14.16
C PRO A 242 4.16 5.57 14.48
N CYS A 243 5.15 5.55 13.59
CA CYS A 243 6.38 6.34 13.71
C CYS A 243 6.80 6.85 12.33
N SER A 244 7.75 7.79 12.30
CA SER A 244 8.28 8.28 11.04
C SER A 244 9.11 7.19 10.36
N ALA A 245 8.91 7.00 9.06
CA ALA A 245 9.78 6.14 8.26
C ALA A 245 11.22 6.67 8.23
N THR A 246 11.44 7.97 8.40
CA THR A 246 12.81 8.52 8.47
C THR A 246 13.56 8.02 9.68
N ASP A 247 12.90 7.81 10.82
CA ASP A 247 13.57 7.41 12.07
C ASP A 247 14.01 5.93 12.05
N LEU A 248 13.40 5.14 11.15
CA LEU A 248 13.78 3.75 10.90
C LEU A 248 14.85 3.60 9.82
N ILE A 249 14.94 4.55 8.88
CA ILE A 249 15.76 4.45 7.68
C ILE A 249 17.05 5.30 7.78
N PHE A 250 16.99 6.46 8.41
CA PHE A 250 18.09 7.44 8.49
C PHE A 250 18.53 7.66 9.94
#